data_AF-A0AAW1IYF7-F1
#
_entry.id   AF-A0AAW1IYF7-F1
#
_cell.length_a   1.000
_cell.length_b   1.000
_cell.length_c   1.000
_cell.angle_alpha   90.00
_cell.angle_beta   90.00
_cell.angle_gamma   90.00
#
_symmetry.space_group_name_H-M   'P 1'
#
loop_
_entity.id
_entity.type
_entity.pdbx_description
1 polymer ?
#
loop_
_entity_poly.entity_id
_entity_poly.type
_entity_poly.pdbx_seq_one_letter_code
_entity_poly.pdbx_strand_id
1 'polypeptide(L)'
;MSCEVITYSDDIAFVASSTKIDSKQILSQADNWFSVNSMKINEKKSKTLSQCGTLKYLGVHMNRHYTWTLHIEYLEEKLKDAIEAIRNAKEEKKRDVYFKKFHTKIAYATILWGNAKEAENIFKKQIEAVALLSGSTSVDKQVFKANNIMTLHSLYIQQCLRFVHKLRSDPSSHNQYLKDFLPATAFELYNLVPHNFYKYDFNEFKVIIKEVCLSASFYNIQDFIAFDWTTKIPQVNVSIQNSEIQTLNEQLDEAVNKIRKTYFAKFQSILTNGNKLLMCSDGELQEIFDKQKRTMSLFLNTSDVEQKVFILINKSEP
;
A
#
# COMPACT_ATOMS: atom_id res chain seq x y z
N MET A 1 -24.22 12.65 -0.25
CA MET A 1 -23.56 12.87 1.05
C MET A 1 -23.14 11.48 1.54
N SER A 2 -21.85 11.13 1.47
CA SER A 2 -21.36 9.81 1.86
C SER A 2 -20.62 9.92 3.19
N CYS A 3 -21.18 9.28 4.22
CA CYS A 3 -20.50 8.99 5.47
C CYS A 3 -20.32 7.47 5.51
N GLU A 4 -19.07 7.02 5.53
CA GLU A 4 -18.72 5.62 5.62
C GLU A 4 -18.47 5.25 7.08
N VAL A 5 -18.90 4.05 7.45
CA VAL A 5 -18.74 3.53 8.81
C VAL A 5 -17.82 2.32 8.73
N ILE A 6 -16.66 2.43 9.37
CA ILE A 6 -15.69 1.35 9.51
C ILE A 6 -15.80 0.84 10.94
N THR A 7 -16.04 -0.46 11.11
CA THR A 7 -16.20 -1.07 12.43
C THR A 7 -15.13 -2.13 12.65
N TYR A 8 -14.60 -2.18 13.87
CA TYR A 8 -13.69 -3.23 14.30
C TYR A 8 -13.91 -3.46 15.80
N SER A 9 -14.57 -4.57 16.15
CA SER A 9 -14.97 -4.83 17.55
C SER A 9 -15.82 -3.66 18.12
N ASP A 10 -15.35 -3.03 19.18
CA ASP A 10 -15.92 -1.88 19.89
C ASP A 10 -15.52 -0.53 19.25
N ASP A 11 -14.50 -0.52 18.40
CA ASP A 11 -14.04 0.68 17.72
C ASP A 11 -14.85 0.92 16.44
N ILE A 12 -15.53 2.07 16.38
CA ILE A 12 -16.22 2.54 15.18
C ILE A 12 -15.57 3.82 14.69
N ALA A 13 -15.20 3.87 13.42
CA ALA A 13 -14.75 5.07 12.74
C ALA A 13 -15.81 5.53 11.75
N PHE A 14 -16.21 6.80 11.85
CA PHE A 14 -17.01 7.48 10.83
C PHE A 14 -16.05 8.28 9.95
N VAL A 15 -16.16 8.10 8.64
CA VAL A 15 -15.36 8.77 7.63
C VAL A 15 -16.30 9.52 6.70
N ALA A 16 -16.26 10.85 6.77
CA ALA A 16 -17.07 11.71 5.92
C ALA A 16 -16.19 12.47 4.93
N SER A 17 -16.55 12.45 3.64
CA SER A 17 -15.89 13.20 2.57
C SER A 17 -16.74 14.42 2.21
N SER A 18 -16.71 15.47 3.05
CA SER A 18 -17.31 16.78 2.73
C SER A 18 -16.99 17.80 3.82
N THR A 19 -16.61 19.02 3.40
CA THR A 19 -16.39 20.18 4.28
C THR A 19 -17.67 20.72 4.92
N LYS A 20 -18.85 20.29 4.44
CA LYS A 20 -20.16 20.71 4.97
C LYS A 20 -20.69 19.82 6.09
N ILE A 21 -20.04 18.70 6.37
CA ILE A 21 -20.51 17.75 7.38
C ILE A 21 -19.90 18.15 8.73
N ASP A 22 -20.77 18.62 9.65
CA ASP A 22 -20.35 18.94 11.00
C ASP A 22 -20.13 17.64 11.80
N SER A 23 -18.92 17.49 12.33
CA SER A 23 -18.58 16.41 13.25
C SER A 23 -19.55 16.26 14.43
N LYS A 24 -20.13 17.37 14.92
CA LYS A 24 -21.13 17.35 15.99
C LYS A 24 -22.45 16.72 15.55
N GLN A 25 -22.84 16.92 14.30
CA GLN A 25 -24.05 16.33 13.74
C GLN A 25 -23.89 14.80 13.60
N ILE A 26 -22.74 14.32 13.12
CA ILE A 26 -22.45 12.88 13.09
C ILE A 26 -22.48 12.30 14.50
N LEU A 27 -21.81 12.95 15.46
CA LEU A 27 -21.77 12.48 16.85
C LEU A 27 -23.16 12.41 17.47
N SER A 28 -24.01 13.42 17.27
CA SER A 28 -25.39 13.43 17.78
C SER A 28 -26.24 12.32 17.14
N GLN A 29 -26.10 12.06 15.85
CA GLN A 29 -26.80 10.97 15.17
C GLN A 29 -26.32 9.60 15.66
N ALA A 30 -25.00 9.44 15.83
CA ALA A 30 -24.41 8.23 16.37
C ALA A 30 -24.89 7.97 17.81
N ASP A 31 -24.90 8.99 18.66
CA ASP A 31 -25.36 8.88 20.05
C ASP A 31 -26.83 8.45 20.15
N ASN A 32 -27.70 9.04 19.33
CA ASN A 32 -29.10 8.62 19.23
C ASN A 32 -29.20 7.15 18.79
N TRP A 33 -28.46 6.76 17.76
CA TRP A 33 -28.48 5.38 17.26
C TRP A 33 -27.99 4.38 18.32
N PHE A 34 -26.90 4.67 19.04
CA PHE A 34 -26.42 3.79 20.11
C PHE A 34 -27.42 3.72 21.27
N SER A 35 -28.00 4.85 21.67
CA SER A 35 -28.99 4.92 22.75
C SER A 35 -30.23 4.06 22.48
N VAL A 36 -30.76 4.12 21.25
CA VAL A 36 -31.89 3.27 20.81
C VAL A 36 -31.55 1.78 20.87
N ASN A 37 -30.28 1.42 20.66
CA ASN A 37 -29.79 0.05 20.70
C ASN A 37 -29.16 -0.33 22.05
N SER A 38 -29.48 0.40 23.13
CA SER A 38 -28.98 0.15 24.50
C SER A 38 -27.44 0.11 24.61
N MET A 39 -26.76 0.86 23.74
CA MET A 39 -25.31 1.07 23.78
C MET A 39 -25.01 2.50 24.19
N LYS A 40 -23.85 2.72 24.82
CA LYS A 40 -23.38 4.05 25.21
C LYS A 40 -22.04 4.39 24.55
N ILE A 41 -21.91 5.63 24.10
CA ILE A 41 -20.64 6.16 23.61
C ILE A 41 -19.69 6.41 24.78
N ASN A 42 -18.44 5.95 24.67
CA ASN A 42 -17.39 6.35 25.60
C ASN A 42 -16.81 7.71 25.18
N GLU A 43 -17.37 8.81 25.70
CA GLU A 43 -16.95 10.17 25.37
C GLU A 43 -15.45 10.43 25.63
N LYS A 44 -14.88 9.81 26.67
CA LYS A 44 -13.46 9.99 27.02
C LYS A 44 -12.51 9.41 25.97
N LYS A 45 -12.91 8.30 25.35
CA LYS A 45 -12.11 7.62 24.32
C LYS A 45 -12.45 8.08 22.90
N SER A 46 -13.66 8.61 22.71
CA SER A 46 -14.12 9.09 21.42
C SER A 46 -13.40 10.37 21.03
N LYS A 47 -12.94 10.46 19.78
CA LYS A 47 -12.09 11.55 19.31
C LYS A 47 -12.45 11.93 17.88
N THR A 48 -12.40 13.23 17.62
CA THR A 48 -12.52 13.77 16.26
C THR A 48 -11.18 14.36 15.83
N LEU A 49 -10.74 14.04 14.61
CA LEU A 49 -9.47 14.55 14.08
C LEU A 49 -9.43 16.08 14.00
N SER A 50 -10.57 16.73 13.71
CA SER A 50 -10.69 18.20 13.71
C SER A 50 -10.46 18.83 15.08
N GLN A 51 -10.82 18.15 16.16
CA GLN A 51 -10.68 18.64 17.53
C GLN A 51 -9.28 18.36 18.10
N CYS A 52 -8.77 17.15 17.90
CA CYS A 52 -7.53 16.70 18.54
C CYS A 52 -6.28 16.95 17.68
N GLY A 53 -6.43 17.25 16.39
CA GLY A 53 -5.34 17.40 15.41
C GLY A 53 -4.60 16.10 15.07
N THR A 54 -4.66 15.11 15.95
CA THR A 54 -4.06 13.78 15.82
C THR A 54 -5.02 12.71 16.34
N LEU A 55 -4.89 11.50 15.81
CA LEU A 55 -5.77 10.37 16.09
C LEU A 55 -4.99 9.06 15.98
N LYS A 56 -5.32 8.09 16.83
CA LYS A 56 -4.81 6.72 16.69
C LYS A 56 -6.00 5.79 16.45
N TYR A 57 -5.99 5.10 15.32
CA TYR A 57 -7.00 4.10 14.96
C TYR A 57 -6.33 2.81 14.54
N LEU A 58 -6.74 1.67 15.12
CA LEU A 58 -6.16 0.36 14.83
C LEU A 58 -4.62 0.39 14.84
N GLY A 59 -4.01 1.02 15.85
CA GLY A 59 -2.55 1.09 15.94
C GLY A 59 -1.85 2.05 14.96
N VAL A 60 -2.56 2.67 14.01
CA VAL A 60 -2.02 3.65 13.06
C VAL A 60 -2.28 5.07 13.56
N HIS A 61 -1.26 5.91 13.51
CA HIS A 61 -1.36 7.32 13.89
C HIS A 61 -1.65 8.19 12.66
N MET A 62 -2.63 9.07 12.76
CA MET A 62 -3.03 10.00 11.71
C MET A 62 -3.04 11.42 12.25
N ASN A 63 -2.79 12.39 11.38
CA ASN A 63 -2.90 13.82 11.70
C ASN A 63 -3.88 14.51 10.75
N ARG A 64 -4.29 15.73 11.10
CA ARG A 64 -5.23 16.55 10.29
C ARG A 64 -4.76 16.85 8.87
N HIS A 65 -3.46 16.71 8.60
CA HIS A 65 -2.85 16.94 7.30
C HIS A 65 -2.71 15.64 6.48
N TYR A 66 -3.17 14.51 7.01
CA TYR A 66 -3.03 13.18 6.41
C TYR A 66 -1.60 12.82 6.03
N THR A 67 -0.62 13.34 6.76
CA THR A 67 0.79 12.94 6.60
C THR A 67 1.11 11.76 7.50
N TRP A 68 2.07 10.94 7.08
CA TRP A 68 2.52 9.78 7.84
C TRP A 68 3.63 10.08 8.83
N THR A 69 4.04 11.35 8.94
CA THR A 69 5.14 11.82 9.79
C THR A 69 4.97 11.36 11.24
N LEU A 70 3.80 11.59 11.84
CA LEU A 70 3.51 11.20 13.22
C LEU A 70 3.59 9.68 13.44
N HIS A 71 3.11 8.90 12.48
CA HIS A 71 3.16 7.44 12.54
C HIS A 71 4.58 6.92 12.40
N ILE A 72 5.36 7.54 11.51
CA ILE A 72 6.74 7.17 11.25
C ILE A 72 7.62 7.52 12.45
N GLU A 73 7.47 8.70 13.06
CA GLU A 73 8.15 9.05 14.32
C GLU A 73 7.85 8.05 15.44
N TYR A 74 6.56 7.68 15.59
CA TYR A 74 6.16 6.65 16.55
C TYR A 74 6.84 5.30 16.26
N LEU A 75 6.86 4.86 14.99
CA LEU A 75 7.51 3.62 14.58
C LEU A 75 9.01 3.69 14.81
N GLU A 76 9.67 4.80 14.49
CA GLU A 76 11.10 5.00 14.69
C GLU A 76 11.53 4.74 16.13
N GLU A 77 10.78 5.25 17.12
CA GLU A 77 11.03 4.98 18.53
C GLU A 77 10.87 3.49 18.86
N LYS A 78 9.81 2.84 18.36
CA LYS A 78 9.61 1.40 18.56
C LYS A 78 10.63 0.51 17.86
N LEU A 79 11.25 1.01 16.79
CA LEU A 79 12.31 0.31 16.09
C LEU A 79 13.66 0.48 16.78
N LYS A 80 13.91 1.59 17.50
CA LYS A 80 15.10 1.70 18.37
C LYS A 80 15.10 0.60 19.44
N ASP A 81 13.96 0.39 20.11
CA ASP A 81 13.78 -0.70 21.08
C ASP A 81 14.02 -2.08 20.45
N ALA A 82 13.56 -2.27 19.21
CA ALA A 82 13.73 -3.53 18.49
C ALA A 82 15.20 -3.75 18.09
N ILE A 83 15.90 -2.71 17.62
CA ILE A 83 17.33 -2.75 17.29
C ILE A 83 18.16 -3.08 18.52
N GLU A 84 17.87 -2.46 19.66
CA GLU A 84 18.57 -2.75 20.91
C GLU A 84 18.34 -4.20 21.37
N ALA A 85 17.12 -4.71 21.19
CA ALA A 85 16.84 -6.11 21.46
C ALA A 85 17.58 -7.07 20.51
N ILE A 86 17.80 -6.70 19.25
CA ILE A 86 18.62 -7.48 18.30
C ILE A 86 20.09 -7.43 18.71
N ARG A 87 20.60 -6.25 19.09
CA ARG A 87 21.98 -6.04 19.53
C ARG A 87 22.35 -6.91 20.73
N ASN A 88 21.43 -7.01 21.70
CA ASN A 88 21.63 -7.79 22.93
C ASN A 88 21.27 -9.29 22.80
N ALA A 89 20.75 -9.72 21.65
CA ALA A 89 20.47 -11.12 21.42
C ALA A 89 21.74 -11.89 21.05
N LYS A 90 21.79 -13.17 21.43
CA LYS A 90 22.82 -14.10 20.94
C LYS A 90 22.77 -14.20 19.40
N GLU A 91 23.94 -14.35 18.76
CA GLU A 91 24.07 -14.35 17.29
C GLU A 91 23.05 -15.26 16.61
N GLU A 92 22.89 -16.49 17.10
CA GLU A 92 21.96 -17.49 16.55
C GLU A 92 20.47 -17.13 16.71
N LYS A 93 20.15 -16.16 17.59
CA LYS A 93 18.78 -15.68 17.85
C LYS A 93 18.49 -14.31 17.26
N LYS A 94 19.51 -13.58 16.78
CA LYS A 94 19.31 -12.22 16.26
C LYS A 94 18.29 -12.15 15.14
N ARG A 95 18.33 -13.12 14.21
CA ARG A 95 17.37 -13.21 13.10
C ARG A 95 15.94 -13.44 13.59
N ASP A 96 15.73 -14.34 14.55
CA ASP A 96 14.41 -14.60 15.13
C ASP A 96 13.87 -13.34 15.83
N VAL A 97 14.74 -12.66 16.59
CA VAL A 97 14.40 -11.40 17.26
C VAL A 97 14.05 -10.31 16.26
N TYR A 98 14.78 -10.21 15.14
CA TYR A 98 14.45 -9.30 14.04
C TYR A 98 13.04 -9.54 13.53
N PHE A 99 12.69 -10.78 13.16
CA PHE A 99 11.36 -11.06 12.65
C PHE A 99 10.27 -10.79 13.69
N LYS A 100 10.50 -11.13 14.96
CA LYS A 100 9.53 -10.97 16.04
C LYS A 100 9.31 -9.51 16.44
N LYS A 101 10.37 -8.70 16.54
CA LYS A 101 10.31 -7.35 17.12
C LYS A 101 10.42 -6.23 16.09
N PHE A 102 11.18 -6.41 15.02
CA PHE A 102 11.40 -5.39 13.99
C PHE A 102 10.42 -5.58 12.82
N HIS A 103 10.45 -6.76 12.18
CA HIS A 103 9.68 -7.03 10.97
C HIS A 103 8.16 -6.89 11.19
N THR A 104 7.63 -7.43 12.29
CA THR A 104 6.20 -7.29 12.63
C THR A 104 5.73 -5.83 12.69
N LYS A 105 6.59 -4.90 13.14
CA LYS A 105 6.26 -3.48 13.23
C LYS A 105 6.26 -2.82 11.86
N ILE A 106 7.29 -3.04 11.05
CA ILE A 106 7.37 -2.44 9.72
C ILE A 106 6.39 -3.05 8.74
N ALA A 107 5.95 -4.30 8.95
CA ALA A 107 4.95 -4.98 8.12
C ALA A 107 3.52 -4.53 8.42
N TYR A 108 3.28 -3.93 9.59
CA TYR A 108 1.95 -3.49 9.97
C TYR A 108 1.56 -2.22 9.23
N ALA A 109 0.42 -2.29 8.52
CA ALA A 109 -0.14 -1.18 7.75
C ALA A 109 0.82 -0.54 6.73
N THR A 110 1.87 -1.25 6.30
CA THR A 110 2.90 -0.73 5.38
C THR A 110 2.30 -0.23 4.08
N ILE A 111 1.24 -0.86 3.58
CA ILE A 111 0.51 -0.42 2.40
C ILE A 111 0.02 1.04 2.47
N LEU A 112 -0.18 1.60 3.67
CA LEU A 112 -0.64 2.97 3.87
C LEU A 112 0.51 3.98 3.84
N TRP A 113 1.58 3.70 4.58
CA TRP A 113 2.66 4.66 4.86
C TRP A 113 3.99 4.33 4.16
N GLY A 114 4.14 3.15 3.57
CA GLY A 114 5.39 2.63 3.02
C GLY A 114 5.92 3.38 1.78
N ASN A 115 5.10 4.23 1.16
CA ASN A 115 5.48 5.14 0.09
C ASN A 115 5.58 6.61 0.53
N ALA A 116 5.47 6.88 1.84
CA ALA A 116 5.69 8.21 2.36
C ALA A 116 7.16 8.61 2.18
N LYS A 117 7.44 9.91 2.00
CA LYS A 117 8.82 10.42 1.90
C LYS A 117 9.65 10.05 3.13
N GLU A 118 9.03 10.09 4.31
CA GLU A 118 9.66 9.81 5.59
C GLU A 118 9.88 8.30 5.82
N ALA A 119 9.29 7.42 5.01
CA ALA A 119 9.49 5.97 5.11
C ALA A 119 10.96 5.58 4.88
N GLU A 120 11.72 6.42 4.19
CA GLU A 120 13.16 6.26 4.01
C GLU A 120 13.92 6.22 5.35
N ASN A 121 13.45 6.92 6.38
CA ASN A 121 14.06 6.85 7.71
C ASN A 121 13.88 5.46 8.34
N ILE A 122 12.71 4.85 8.13
CA ILE A 122 12.44 3.47 8.55
C ILE A 122 13.32 2.49 7.78
N PHE A 123 13.54 2.72 6.48
CA PHE A 123 14.43 1.90 5.68
C PHE A 123 15.89 1.97 6.16
N LYS A 124 16.38 3.15 6.52
CA LYS A 124 17.71 3.31 7.15
C LYS A 124 17.84 2.54 8.46
N LYS A 125 16.81 2.58 9.32
CA LYS A 125 16.77 1.76 10.54
C LYS A 125 16.72 0.26 10.24
N GLN A 126 16.06 -0.14 9.15
CA GLN A 126 16.07 -1.53 8.71
C GLN A 126 17.47 -1.96 8.28
N ILE A 127 18.20 -1.11 7.56
CA ILE A 127 19.59 -1.33 7.18
C ILE A 127 20.46 -1.50 8.45
N GLU A 128 20.32 -0.62 9.45
CA GLU A 128 21.00 -0.75 10.74
C GLU A 128 20.70 -2.09 11.42
N ALA A 129 19.41 -2.48 11.49
CA ALA A 129 19.01 -3.74 12.09
C ALA A 129 19.60 -4.96 11.35
N VAL A 130 19.67 -4.91 10.02
CA VAL A 130 20.24 -5.98 9.18
C VAL A 130 21.77 -6.03 9.27
N ALA A 131 22.43 -4.87 9.45
CA ALA A 131 23.86 -4.80 9.71
C ALA A 131 24.24 -5.63 10.97
N LEU A 132 23.44 -5.51 12.03
CA LEU A 132 23.62 -6.28 13.28
C LEU A 132 23.46 -7.79 13.10
N LEU A 133 22.69 -8.25 12.10
CA LEU A 133 22.53 -9.68 11.77
C LEU A 133 23.76 -10.25 11.07
N SER A 134 24.38 -9.44 10.22
CA SER A 134 25.52 -9.88 9.38
C SER A 134 26.88 -9.59 10.01
N GLY A 135 26.94 -8.73 11.03
CA GLY A 135 28.19 -8.21 11.57
C GLY A 135 28.93 -7.28 10.58
N SER A 136 28.32 -6.95 9.44
CA SER A 136 28.91 -6.09 8.41
C SER A 136 28.50 -4.63 8.63
N THR A 137 29.44 -3.72 8.37
CA THR A 137 29.18 -2.27 8.33
C THR A 137 28.57 -1.81 7.01
N SER A 138 28.69 -2.63 5.95
CA SER A 138 28.11 -2.36 4.63
C SER A 138 27.01 -3.37 4.34
N VAL A 139 25.77 -2.88 4.26
CA VAL A 139 24.60 -3.71 3.94
C VAL A 139 24.15 -3.44 2.52
N ASP A 140 24.37 -4.42 1.65
CA ASP A 140 23.89 -4.41 0.28
C ASP A 140 22.67 -5.36 0.10
N LYS A 141 22.19 -5.45 -1.13
CA LYS A 141 21.08 -6.33 -1.50
C LYS A 141 21.39 -7.80 -1.22
N GLN A 142 22.65 -8.24 -1.25
CA GLN A 142 23.01 -9.63 -0.98
C GLN A 142 22.80 -9.99 0.48
N VAL A 143 23.08 -9.06 1.41
CA VAL A 143 22.85 -9.28 2.84
C VAL A 143 21.36 -9.51 3.14
N PHE A 144 20.47 -8.73 2.53
CA PHE A 144 19.01 -8.94 2.63
C PHE A 144 18.60 -10.33 2.13
N LYS A 145 19.10 -10.73 0.96
CA LYS A 145 18.83 -12.04 0.35
C LYS A 145 19.34 -13.20 1.20
N ALA A 146 20.59 -13.12 1.67
CA ALA A 146 21.20 -14.14 2.51
C ALA A 146 20.43 -14.38 3.81
N ASN A 147 19.85 -13.33 4.38
CA ASN A 147 19.02 -13.42 5.59
C ASN A 147 17.54 -13.74 5.30
N ASN A 148 17.15 -13.82 4.03
CA ASN A 148 15.78 -14.00 3.57
C ASN A 148 14.84 -12.92 4.15
N ILE A 149 15.29 -11.66 4.08
CA ILE A 149 14.59 -10.47 4.57
C ILE A 149 14.22 -9.59 3.38
N MET A 150 12.94 -9.22 3.26
CA MET A 150 12.52 -8.18 2.32
C MET A 150 12.93 -6.81 2.84
N THR A 151 13.45 -5.97 1.94
CA THR A 151 13.57 -4.53 2.17
C THR A 151 12.19 -3.91 2.41
N LEU A 152 12.14 -2.75 3.06
CA LEU A 152 10.89 -2.01 3.30
C LEU A 152 10.11 -1.79 2.00
N HIS A 153 10.82 -1.37 0.94
CA HIS A 153 10.23 -1.13 -0.37
C HIS A 153 9.69 -2.42 -1.01
N SER A 154 10.43 -3.53 -0.92
CA SER A 154 9.94 -4.83 -1.40
C SER A 154 8.70 -5.29 -0.63
N LEU A 155 8.66 -5.04 0.68
CA LEU A 155 7.52 -5.35 1.54
C LEU A 155 6.29 -4.50 1.16
N TYR A 156 6.47 -3.20 0.96
CA TYR A 156 5.42 -2.30 0.48
C TYR A 156 4.86 -2.76 -0.87
N ILE A 157 5.73 -2.97 -1.86
CA ILE A 157 5.35 -3.45 -3.19
C ILE A 157 4.58 -4.76 -3.08
N GLN A 158 5.11 -5.74 -2.34
CA GLN A 158 4.46 -7.04 -2.17
C GLN A 158 3.06 -6.93 -1.56
N GLN A 159 2.86 -6.04 -0.57
CA GLN A 159 1.55 -5.80 0.03
C GLN A 159 0.59 -5.14 -0.96
N CYS A 160 1.03 -4.13 -1.71
CA CYS A 160 0.23 -3.51 -2.77
C CYS A 160 -0.24 -4.54 -3.80
N LEU A 161 0.70 -5.34 -4.32
CA LEU A 161 0.40 -6.32 -5.36
C LEU A 161 -0.60 -7.37 -4.87
N ARG A 162 -0.37 -7.93 -3.67
CA ARG A 162 -1.28 -8.91 -3.07
C ARG A 162 -2.67 -8.34 -2.83
N PHE A 163 -2.75 -7.11 -2.37
CA PHE A 163 -4.02 -6.47 -2.08
C PHE A 163 -4.85 -6.30 -3.36
N VAL A 164 -4.24 -5.71 -4.40
CA VAL A 164 -4.92 -5.48 -5.69
C VAL A 164 -5.31 -6.81 -6.34
N HIS A 165 -4.44 -7.83 -6.27
CA HIS A 165 -4.77 -9.16 -6.77
C HIS A 165 -6.01 -9.74 -6.06
N LYS A 166 -6.03 -9.71 -4.73
CA LYS A 166 -7.17 -10.21 -3.94
C LYS A 166 -8.46 -9.48 -4.30
N LEU A 167 -8.40 -8.16 -4.45
CA LEU A 167 -9.55 -7.33 -4.81
C LEU A 167 -10.10 -7.70 -6.20
N ARG A 168 -9.23 -8.08 -7.15
CA ARG A 168 -9.65 -8.49 -8.49
C ARG A 168 -10.22 -9.91 -8.52
N SER A 169 -9.62 -10.83 -7.76
CA SER A 169 -10.04 -12.23 -7.72
C SER A 169 -11.33 -12.44 -6.93
N ASP A 170 -11.64 -11.56 -5.98
CA ASP A 170 -12.89 -11.57 -5.21
C ASP A 170 -13.50 -10.16 -5.09
N PRO A 171 -14.23 -9.70 -6.12
CA PRO A 171 -14.89 -8.39 -6.12
C PRO A 171 -16.03 -8.29 -5.09
N SER A 172 -16.59 -9.42 -4.65
CA SER A 172 -17.66 -9.50 -3.66
C SER A 172 -17.17 -9.34 -2.23
N SER A 173 -15.84 -9.34 -2.03
CA SER A 173 -15.26 -9.20 -0.71
C SER A 173 -15.57 -7.84 -0.08
N HIS A 174 -15.61 -7.82 1.25
CA HIS A 174 -15.54 -6.62 2.10
C HIS A 174 -14.25 -5.80 1.85
N ASN A 175 -13.61 -5.86 0.69
CA ASN A 175 -12.46 -5.03 0.35
C ASN A 175 -12.79 -4.02 -0.75
N GLN A 176 -14.00 -4.06 -1.32
CA GLN A 176 -14.39 -3.11 -2.37
C GLN A 176 -14.39 -1.66 -1.86
N TYR A 177 -14.82 -1.41 -0.62
CA TYR A 177 -14.73 -0.09 0.01
C TYR A 177 -13.27 0.35 0.25
N LEU A 178 -12.33 -0.58 0.41
CA LEU A 178 -10.91 -0.25 0.58
C LEU A 178 -10.25 0.24 -0.71
N LYS A 179 -10.89 0.06 -1.88
CA LYS A 179 -10.39 0.55 -3.16
C LYS A 179 -10.12 2.06 -3.12
N ASP A 180 -10.98 2.81 -2.45
CA ASP A 180 -10.91 4.27 -2.36
C ASP A 180 -9.88 4.76 -1.33
N PHE A 181 -9.36 3.85 -0.50
CA PHE A 181 -8.32 4.11 0.49
C PHE A 181 -6.93 3.65 0.05
N LEU A 182 -6.83 2.94 -1.08
CA LEU A 182 -5.54 2.51 -1.60
C LEU A 182 -4.79 3.68 -2.24
N PRO A 183 -3.46 3.76 -2.04
CA PRO A 183 -2.63 4.63 -2.87
C PRO A 183 -2.82 4.26 -4.34
N ALA A 184 -3.00 5.25 -5.22
CA ALA A 184 -3.04 5.04 -6.67
C ALA A 184 -1.85 4.22 -7.17
N THR A 185 -0.69 4.43 -6.52
CA THR A 185 0.54 3.67 -6.74
C THR A 185 0.37 2.15 -6.61
N ALA A 186 -0.54 1.65 -5.78
CA ALA A 186 -0.75 0.20 -5.65
C ALA A 186 -1.29 -0.42 -6.96
N PHE A 187 -2.23 0.25 -7.62
CA PHE A 187 -2.75 -0.18 -8.92
C PHE A 187 -1.72 0.01 -10.04
N GLU A 188 -0.96 1.11 -10.01
CA GLU A 188 0.14 1.34 -10.95
C GLU A 188 1.16 0.21 -10.88
N LEU A 189 1.64 -0.14 -9.68
CA LEU A 189 2.57 -1.24 -9.46
C LEU A 189 1.99 -2.58 -9.95
N TYR A 190 0.71 -2.84 -9.68
CA TYR A 190 0.05 -4.07 -10.12
C TYR A 190 -0.04 -4.19 -11.64
N ASN A 191 -0.33 -3.08 -12.33
CA ASN A 191 -0.37 -3.03 -13.78
C ASN A 191 1.01 -3.23 -14.43
N LEU A 192 2.10 -3.12 -13.65
CA LEU A 192 3.44 -3.42 -14.15
C LEU A 192 3.78 -4.91 -14.14
N VAL A 193 3.05 -5.71 -13.35
CA VAL A 193 3.21 -7.16 -13.28
C VAL A 193 2.71 -7.79 -14.59
N PRO A 194 3.46 -8.73 -15.20
CA PRO A 194 3.06 -9.33 -16.47
C PRO A 194 1.71 -10.06 -16.37
N HIS A 195 0.94 -10.01 -17.46
CA HIS A 195 -0.44 -10.51 -17.47
C HIS A 195 -0.55 -12.02 -17.23
N ASN A 196 0.45 -12.80 -17.60
CA ASN A 196 0.50 -14.24 -17.33
C ASN A 196 0.49 -14.56 -15.82
N PHE A 197 0.81 -13.61 -14.92
CA PHE A 197 0.68 -13.80 -13.48
C PHE A 197 -0.75 -13.59 -12.96
N TYR A 198 -1.64 -12.96 -13.74
CA TYR A 198 -3.01 -12.69 -13.30
C TYR A 198 -3.89 -13.94 -13.26
N LYS A 199 -3.45 -15.02 -13.92
CA LYS A 199 -4.14 -16.32 -13.94
C LYS A 199 -3.99 -17.12 -12.63
N TYR A 200 -2.94 -16.82 -11.86
CA TYR A 200 -2.67 -17.53 -10.61
C TYR A 200 -3.71 -17.17 -9.57
N ASP A 201 -4.04 -18.12 -8.70
CA ASP A 201 -4.88 -17.82 -7.55
C ASP A 201 -4.15 -16.93 -6.52
N PHE A 202 -4.87 -16.44 -5.51
CA PHE A 202 -4.29 -15.53 -4.52
C PHE A 202 -3.11 -16.14 -3.74
N ASN A 203 -3.13 -17.43 -3.45
CA ASN A 203 -2.07 -18.09 -2.69
C ASN A 203 -0.83 -18.30 -3.56
N GLU A 204 -1.02 -18.78 -4.78
CA GLU A 204 0.04 -18.92 -5.79
C GLU A 204 0.70 -17.57 -6.09
N PHE A 205 -0.11 -16.56 -6.41
CA PHE A 205 0.35 -15.20 -6.67
C PHE A 205 1.14 -14.63 -5.49
N LYS A 206 0.65 -14.82 -4.26
CA LYS A 206 1.33 -14.40 -3.03
C LYS A 206 2.71 -15.03 -2.90
N VAL A 207 2.86 -16.33 -3.20
CA VAL A 207 4.15 -17.03 -3.14
C VAL A 207 5.09 -16.48 -4.20
N ILE A 208 4.63 -16.39 -5.44
CA ILE A 208 5.43 -15.93 -6.58
C ILE A 208 5.96 -14.51 -6.35
N ILE A 209 5.08 -13.56 -5.99
CA ILE A 209 5.50 -12.18 -5.73
C ILE A 209 6.42 -12.09 -4.52
N LYS A 210 6.23 -12.92 -3.50
CA LYS A 210 7.15 -12.99 -2.36
C LYS A 210 8.56 -13.36 -2.82
N GLU A 211 8.70 -14.37 -3.66
CA GLU A 211 9.99 -14.80 -4.20
C GLU A 211 10.64 -13.74 -5.09
N VAL A 212 9.87 -13.08 -5.96
CA VAL A 212 10.36 -11.96 -6.78
C VAL A 212 10.89 -10.82 -5.91
N CYS A 213 10.13 -10.41 -4.89
CA CYS A 213 10.51 -9.34 -3.98
C CYS A 213 11.77 -9.68 -3.15
N LEU A 214 11.92 -10.94 -2.74
CA LEU A 214 13.12 -11.41 -2.04
C LEU A 214 14.33 -11.44 -2.98
N SER A 215 14.19 -12.08 -4.14
CA SER A 215 15.27 -12.29 -5.10
C SER A 215 15.79 -10.98 -5.70
N ALA A 216 14.90 -10.00 -5.94
CA ALA A 216 15.28 -8.70 -6.46
C ALA A 216 15.79 -7.74 -5.36
N SER A 217 15.19 -7.78 -4.16
CA SER A 217 15.50 -6.90 -3.04
C SER A 217 15.50 -5.41 -3.44
N PHE A 218 14.33 -4.90 -3.85
CA PHE A 218 14.14 -3.53 -4.33
C PHE A 218 14.46 -2.49 -3.25
N TYR A 219 15.30 -1.49 -3.53
CA TYR A 219 15.63 -0.44 -2.53
C TYR A 219 14.74 0.79 -2.66
N ASN A 220 13.92 0.86 -3.70
CA ASN A 220 12.97 1.92 -3.96
C ASN A 220 11.95 1.41 -5.01
N ILE A 221 10.93 2.21 -5.31
CA ILE A 221 9.91 1.86 -6.31
C ILE A 221 10.47 1.87 -7.74
N GLN A 222 11.43 2.74 -8.05
CA GLN A 222 12.04 2.82 -9.39
C GLN A 222 12.79 1.54 -9.74
N ASP A 223 13.44 0.88 -8.78
CA ASP A 223 14.06 -0.43 -8.96
C ASP A 223 13.04 -1.48 -9.45
N PHE A 224 11.79 -1.39 -8.99
CA PHE A 224 10.70 -2.27 -9.43
C PHE A 224 10.13 -1.88 -10.78
N ILE A 225 10.00 -0.58 -11.06
CA ILE A 225 9.57 -0.10 -12.38
C ILE A 225 10.56 -0.54 -13.47
N ALA A 226 11.85 -0.46 -13.17
CA ALA A 226 12.93 -0.90 -14.05
C ALA A 226 13.18 -2.42 -14.00
N PHE A 227 12.39 -3.18 -13.24
CA PHE A 227 12.58 -4.62 -13.11
C PHE A 227 12.25 -5.33 -14.41
N ASP A 228 13.24 -6.05 -14.94
CA ASP A 228 13.05 -6.91 -16.10
C ASP A 228 12.38 -8.22 -15.69
N TRP A 229 11.09 -8.31 -16.02
CA TRP A 229 10.27 -9.48 -15.79
C TRP A 229 10.55 -10.63 -16.74
N THR A 230 11.36 -10.49 -17.79
CA THR A 230 11.59 -11.59 -18.76
C THR A 230 12.73 -12.52 -18.33
N THR A 231 13.76 -11.97 -17.68
CA THR A 231 14.99 -12.72 -17.36
C THR A 231 15.12 -13.11 -15.89
N LYS A 232 14.30 -12.54 -14.99
CA LYS A 232 14.46 -12.64 -13.53
C LYS A 232 13.27 -13.24 -12.80
N ILE A 233 12.34 -13.88 -13.51
CA ILE A 233 11.29 -14.67 -12.87
C ILE A 233 11.97 -15.88 -12.23
N PRO A 234 11.83 -16.10 -10.92
CA PRO A 234 12.21 -17.39 -10.34
C PRO A 234 11.44 -18.46 -11.12
N GLN A 235 12.14 -19.45 -11.69
CA GLN A 235 11.51 -20.67 -12.18
C GLN A 235 10.81 -21.31 -10.99
N VAL A 236 9.61 -20.84 -10.66
CA VAL A 236 8.78 -21.46 -9.64
C VAL A 236 8.42 -22.77 -10.30
N ASN A 237 8.97 -23.87 -9.75
CA ASN A 237 8.57 -25.23 -10.03
C ASN A 237 7.11 -25.41 -9.55
N VAL A 238 6.18 -24.68 -10.15
CA VAL A 238 4.80 -25.11 -10.27
C VAL A 238 4.86 -26.10 -11.41
N SER A 239 4.80 -27.37 -11.07
CA SER A 239 4.73 -28.49 -11.99
C SER A 239 3.52 -28.34 -12.91
N ILE A 240 3.67 -27.59 -14.00
CA ILE A 240 2.73 -27.54 -15.09
C ILE A 240 3.56 -27.72 -16.35
N GLN A 241 3.55 -28.95 -16.87
CA GLN A 241 3.94 -29.23 -18.24
C GLN A 241 3.21 -28.25 -19.16
N ASN A 242 3.92 -27.56 -20.05
CA ASN A 242 3.49 -27.25 -21.41
C ASN A 242 4.53 -26.34 -22.07
N SER A 243 5.45 -26.96 -22.82
CA SER A 243 6.41 -26.28 -23.70
C SER A 243 5.73 -25.32 -24.69
N GLU A 244 4.47 -25.59 -25.08
CA GLU A 244 3.68 -24.72 -25.96
C GLU A 244 3.22 -23.43 -25.26
N ILE A 245 2.94 -23.45 -23.95
CA ILE A 245 2.57 -22.25 -23.19
C ILE A 245 3.79 -21.34 -23.00
N GLN A 246 4.98 -21.91 -22.89
CA GLN A 246 6.21 -21.14 -22.73
C GLN A 246 6.54 -20.35 -24.00
N THR A 247 6.41 -20.96 -25.18
CA THR A 247 6.63 -20.29 -26.46
C THR A 247 5.58 -19.20 -26.75
N LEU A 248 4.30 -19.44 -26.40
CA LEU A 248 3.25 -18.43 -26.52
C LEU A 248 3.42 -17.26 -25.54
N ASN A 249 3.90 -17.52 -24.32
CA ASN A 249 4.20 -16.46 -23.35
C ASN A 249 5.41 -15.63 -23.78
N GLU A 250 6.46 -16.25 -24.32
CA GLU A 250 7.62 -15.54 -24.85
C GLU A 250 7.24 -14.60 -26.01
N GLN A 251 6.38 -15.05 -26.93
CA GLN A 251 5.88 -14.23 -28.03
C GLN A 251 4.96 -13.10 -27.55
N LEU A 252 4.12 -13.35 -26.54
CA LEU A 252 3.26 -12.33 -25.94
C LEU A 252 4.06 -11.29 -25.16
N ASP A 253 5.07 -11.71 -24.40
CA ASP A 253 5.94 -10.82 -23.64
C ASP A 253 6.82 -9.97 -24.57
N GLU A 254 7.27 -10.50 -25.70
CA GLU A 254 7.99 -9.73 -26.71
C GLU A 254 7.09 -8.66 -27.36
N ALA A 255 5.84 -9.01 -27.68
CA ALA A 255 4.85 -8.07 -28.21
C ALA A 255 4.48 -6.98 -27.19
N VAL A 256 4.24 -7.35 -25.93
CA VAL A 256 3.91 -6.42 -24.85
C VAL A 256 5.09 -5.51 -24.52
N ASN A 257 6.33 -6.02 -24.47
CA ASN A 257 7.52 -5.19 -24.24
C ASN A 257 7.80 -4.24 -25.39
N LYS A 258 7.50 -4.63 -26.64
CA LYS A 258 7.55 -3.74 -27.80
C LYS A 258 6.55 -2.60 -27.65
N ILE A 259 5.30 -2.90 -27.29
CA ILE A 259 4.26 -1.90 -27.01
C ILE A 259 4.67 -1.00 -25.85
N ARG A 260 5.19 -1.56 -24.76
CA ARG A 260 5.62 -0.80 -23.56
C ARG A 260 6.76 0.15 -23.88
N LYS A 261 7.77 -0.26 -24.67
CA LYS A 261 8.84 0.61 -25.16
C LYS A 261 8.29 1.72 -26.05
N THR A 262 7.33 1.41 -26.94
CA THR A 262 6.69 2.42 -27.79
C THR A 262 5.87 3.43 -26.99
N TYR A 263 5.06 2.99 -26.02
CA TYR A 263 4.24 3.88 -25.19
C TYR A 263 5.08 4.66 -24.18
N PHE A 264 6.11 4.07 -23.60
CA PHE A 264 7.01 4.77 -22.69
C PHE A 264 7.87 5.82 -23.42
N ALA A 265 8.35 5.51 -24.63
CA ALA A 265 9.02 6.49 -25.49
C ALA A 265 8.07 7.63 -25.92
N LYS A 266 6.80 7.32 -26.22
CA LYS A 266 5.77 8.30 -26.55
C LYS A 266 5.38 9.16 -25.34
N PHE A 267 5.33 8.58 -24.15
CA PHE A 267 5.09 9.29 -22.89
C PHE A 267 6.28 10.21 -22.53
N GLN A 268 7.51 9.73 -22.70
CA GLN A 268 8.70 10.57 -22.53
C GLN A 268 8.80 11.69 -23.58
N SER A 269 8.39 11.45 -24.84
CA SER A 269 8.35 12.50 -25.88
C SER A 269 7.28 13.55 -25.62
N ILE A 270 6.14 13.14 -25.03
CA ILE A 270 5.06 14.04 -24.59
C ILE A 270 5.51 14.90 -23.40
N LEU A 271 6.31 14.35 -22.50
CA LEU A 271 6.87 15.10 -21.36
C LEU A 271 7.99 16.08 -21.77
N THR A 272 8.69 15.84 -22.89
CA THR A 272 9.80 16.68 -23.36
C THR A 272 9.37 17.77 -24.35
N ASN A 273 8.36 17.54 -25.18
CA ASN A 273 7.85 18.53 -26.12
C ASN A 273 6.53 19.10 -25.60
N GLY A 274 6.65 20.12 -24.76
CA GLY A 274 5.53 20.90 -24.26
C GLY A 274 4.68 21.49 -25.39
N ASN A 275 3.43 21.04 -25.42
CA ASN A 275 2.26 21.58 -26.13
C ASN A 275 2.01 21.24 -27.61
N LYS A 276 0.73 20.89 -27.83
CA LYS A 276 -0.11 20.78 -29.04
C LYS A 276 -0.04 19.49 -29.87
N LEU A 277 -1.16 18.75 -29.89
CA LEU A 277 -2.05 18.59 -31.07
C LEU A 277 -3.33 17.80 -30.67
N LEU A 278 -4.54 18.35 -30.87
CA LEU A 278 -5.51 18.08 -31.97
C LEU A 278 -6.08 16.63 -31.94
N MET A 279 -7.24 16.42 -31.31
CA MET A 279 -8.61 16.36 -31.88
C MET A 279 -8.85 15.17 -32.83
N CYS A 280 -9.56 14.15 -32.34
CA CYS A 280 -10.24 13.10 -33.10
C CYS A 280 -11.74 13.18 -32.73
N SER A 281 -12.62 12.76 -33.65
CA SER A 281 -14.02 13.20 -33.80
C SER A 281 -14.98 12.98 -32.60
N ASP A 282 -15.86 13.97 -32.42
CA ASP A 282 -16.71 14.28 -31.24
C ASP A 282 -17.81 13.26 -30.86
N GLY A 283 -17.96 12.13 -31.56
CA GLY A 283 -19.02 11.14 -31.28
C GLY A 283 -18.55 9.98 -30.39
N GLU A 284 -17.48 9.29 -30.80
CA GLU A 284 -16.97 8.08 -30.13
C GLU A 284 -16.02 8.42 -28.97
N LEU A 285 -15.35 9.57 -29.05
CA LEU A 285 -14.57 10.09 -27.93
C LEU A 285 -15.48 10.65 -26.83
N GLN A 286 -16.67 11.16 -27.12
CA GLN A 286 -17.55 11.71 -26.09
C GLN A 286 -18.16 10.61 -25.20
N GLU A 287 -18.44 9.42 -25.72
CA GLU A 287 -18.96 8.31 -24.91
C GLU A 287 -17.87 7.63 -24.06
N ILE A 288 -16.66 7.52 -24.60
CA ILE A 288 -15.48 7.01 -23.89
C ILE A 288 -14.95 8.05 -22.90
N PHE A 289 -14.95 9.35 -23.27
CA PHE A 289 -14.67 10.43 -22.35
C PHE A 289 -15.77 10.56 -21.31
N ASP A 290 -17.07 10.48 -21.57
CA ASP A 290 -18.07 10.62 -20.50
C ASP A 290 -18.06 9.43 -19.52
N LYS A 291 -17.67 8.22 -19.98
CA LYS A 291 -17.41 7.07 -19.10
C LYS A 291 -16.08 7.15 -18.35
N GLN A 292 -15.01 7.72 -18.93
CA GLN A 292 -13.70 7.85 -18.26
C GLN A 292 -13.55 9.15 -17.46
N LYS A 293 -14.18 10.24 -17.87
CA LYS A 293 -14.20 11.58 -17.25
C LYS A 293 -15.04 11.60 -15.97
N ARG A 294 -15.98 10.67 -15.79
CA ARG A 294 -16.61 10.40 -14.48
C ARG A 294 -15.73 9.62 -13.51
N THR A 295 -14.69 8.93 -13.98
CA THR A 295 -13.88 8.03 -13.13
C THR A 295 -12.44 8.52 -12.94
N MET A 296 -11.94 9.38 -13.83
CA MET A 296 -10.57 9.95 -13.77
C MET A 296 -10.51 11.41 -13.30
N SER A 297 -11.65 12.10 -13.10
CA SER A 297 -11.63 13.52 -12.69
C SER A 297 -11.41 13.77 -11.20
N LEU A 298 -10.97 12.79 -10.40
CA LEU A 298 -10.85 12.96 -8.95
C LEU A 298 -9.46 12.77 -8.35
N PHE A 299 -8.42 12.50 -9.13
CA PHE A 299 -7.10 12.31 -8.54
C PHE A 299 -5.96 12.90 -9.38
N LEU A 300 -5.66 14.17 -9.10
CA LEU A 300 -4.42 14.64 -8.46
C LEU A 300 -4.07 16.05 -8.96
N ASN A 301 -4.58 17.06 -8.25
CA ASN A 301 -3.78 18.24 -7.97
C ASN A 301 -4.13 18.78 -6.58
N THR A 302 -3.09 18.86 -5.77
CA THR A 302 -3.08 19.41 -4.42
C THR A 302 -3.55 20.86 -4.43
N SER A 303 -4.73 21.15 -3.89
CA SER A 303 -5.04 22.44 -3.22
C SER A 303 -6.40 22.45 -2.49
N ASP A 304 -7.32 21.54 -2.79
CA ASP A 304 -8.54 21.39 -1.99
C ASP A 304 -8.40 20.21 -1.03
N VAL A 305 -7.96 20.53 0.19
CA VAL A 305 -8.15 19.67 1.34
C VAL A 305 -9.65 19.62 1.61
N GLU A 306 -10.36 18.71 0.94
CA GLU A 306 -11.63 18.23 1.48
C GLU A 306 -11.31 17.66 2.86
N GLN A 307 -11.71 18.41 3.89
CA GLN A 307 -11.52 18.02 5.28
C GLN A 307 -12.33 16.74 5.50
N LYS A 308 -11.65 15.59 5.44
CA LYS A 308 -12.25 14.34 5.89
C LYS A 308 -12.45 14.45 7.39
N VAL A 309 -13.67 14.22 7.85
CA VAL A 309 -13.97 14.17 9.29
C VAL A 309 -13.85 12.72 9.70
N PHE A 310 -12.78 12.40 10.43
CA PHE A 310 -12.59 11.12 11.09
C PHE A 310 -13.05 11.25 12.53
N ILE A 311 -14.10 10.52 12.88
CA ILE A 311 -14.60 10.41 14.25
C ILE A 311 -14.40 8.97 14.67
N LEU A 312 -13.58 8.75 15.69
CA LEU A 312 -13.53 7.48 16.39
C LEU A 312 -14.50 7.51 17.54
N ILE A 313 -15.37 6.52 17.59
CA ILE A 313 -16.28 6.25 18.68
C ILE A 313 -15.88 4.89 19.25
N ASN A 314 -15.40 4.88 20.49
CA ASN A 314 -15.12 3.64 21.21
C ASN A 314 -16.36 3.29 22.04
N LYS A 315 -16.91 2.09 21.86
CA LYS A 315 -18.06 1.61 22.63
C LYS A 315 -17.62 1.15 24.03
N SER A 316 -18.52 1.24 24.99
CA SER A 316 -18.44 0.47 26.24
C SER A 316 -19.76 -0.26 26.45
N GLU A 317 -19.69 -1.51 26.91
CA GLU A 317 -20.85 -2.17 27.51
C GLU A 317 -21.20 -1.48 28.85
N PRO A 318 -22.48 -1.52 29.28
CA PRO A 318 -22.95 -0.90 30.52
C PRO A 318 -22.17 -1.30 31.77
#